data_AF-A0A7Y0S0Q5-F1
#
_entry.id   AF-A0A7Y0S0Q5-F1
#
_cell.length_a   1.000
_cell.length_b   1.000
_cell.length_c   1.000
_cell.angle_alpha   90.00
_cell.angle_beta   90.00
_cell.angle_gamma   90.00
#
_symmetry.space_group_name_H-M   'P 1'
#
loop_
_entity.id
_entity.type
_entity.pdbx_description
1 polymer ?
#
loop_
_entity_poly.entity_id
_entity_poly.type
_entity_poly.pdbx_seq_one_letter_code
_entity_poly.pdbx_strand_id
1 'polypeptide(L)' 'NGETVRQLALMGNGIACLSGFMVKKDIAEGRLIALLEGEKIGNSGREQINAVYYKSSSVAKRISAFIDFIQPKLDL' A
#
# COMPACT_ATOMS: atom_id res chain seq x y z
N ASN A 1 6.29 0.03 10.20
CA ASN A 1 5.52 1.01 11.00
C ASN A 1 5.09 2.20 10.13
N GLY A 2 4.46 1.95 8.98
CA GLY A 2 4.13 3.02 8.02
C GLY A 2 2.95 3.88 8.45
N GLU A 3 1.93 3.28 9.10
CA GLU A 3 0.74 4.03 9.52
C GLU A 3 1.05 5.09 10.57
N THR A 4 1.91 4.78 11.55
CA THR A 4 2.34 5.78 12.54
C THR A 4 3.03 6.97 11.89
N VAL A 5 3.91 6.71 10.91
CA VAL A 5 4.60 7.77 10.16
C VAL A 5 3.63 8.59 9.33
N ARG A 6 2.62 7.95 8.72
CA ARG A 6 1.54 8.62 7.99
C ARG A 6 0.75 9.57 8.90
N GLN A 7 0.37 9.12 10.10
CA GLN A 7 -0.33 9.97 11.07
C GLN A 7 0.52 11.17 11.50
N LEU A 8 1.81 10.97 11.76
CA LEU A 8 2.72 12.06 12.09
C LEU A 8 2.82 13.10 10.97
N ALA A 9 2.92 12.66 9.71
CA ALA A 9 2.93 13.55 8.55
C ALA A 9 1.62 14.31 8.39
N LEU A 10 0.47 13.65 8.57
CA LEU A 10 -0.85 14.28 8.54
C LEU A 10 -1.03 15.33 9.65
N MET A 11 -0.43 15.11 10.81
CA MET A 11 -0.39 16.07 11.91
C MET A 11 0.62 17.21 11.72
N GLY A 12 1.34 17.24 10.59
CA GLY A 12 2.32 18.29 10.28
C GLY A 12 3.67 18.13 11.00
N ASN A 13 4.00 16.94 11.49
CA ASN A 13 5.29 16.69 12.19
C ASN A 13 6.48 16.51 11.25
N GLY A 14 6.33 16.75 9.94
CA GLY A 14 7.42 16.72 8.97
C GLY A 14 7.05 16.07 7.65
N ILE A 15 8.07 15.62 6.92
CA ILE A 15 7.97 14.97 5.61
C ILE A 15 8.18 13.47 5.77
N ALA A 16 7.40 12.67 5.04
CA ALA A 16 7.52 11.22 5.04
C ALA A 16 7.61 10.66 3.61
N CYS A 17 8.42 9.62 3.42
CA CYS A 17 8.44 8.81 2.21
C CYS A 17 7.68 7.51 2.49
N LEU A 18 6.52 7.33 1.86
CA LEU A 18 5.61 6.22 2.08
C LEU A 18 5.14 5.65 0.74
N SER A 19 4.73 4.39 0.77
CA SER A 19 4.15 3.69 -0.37
C SER A 19 2.91 4.40 -0.92
N GLY A 20 2.76 4.40 -2.24
CA GLY A 20 1.70 5.14 -2.93
C GLY A 20 0.30 4.78 -2.43
N PHE A 21 0.00 3.49 -2.27
CA PHE A 21 -1.30 3.00 -1.79
C PHE A 21 -1.67 3.52 -0.40
N MET A 22 -0.69 3.86 0.46
CA MET A 22 -0.95 4.37 1.81
C MET A 22 -1.41 5.83 1.82
N VAL A 23 -0.89 6.64 0.90
CA VAL A 23 -1.08 8.10 0.89
C VAL A 23 -1.92 8.61 -0.29
N LYS A 24 -2.25 7.74 -1.27
CA LYS A 24 -3.07 8.05 -2.46
C LYS A 24 -4.36 8.76 -2.10
N LYS A 25 -5.07 8.28 -1.06
CA LYS A 25 -6.31 8.89 -0.57
C LYS A 25 -6.08 10.26 0.07
N ASP A 26 -5.04 10.40 0.89
CA ASP A 26 -4.75 11.68 1.55
C ASP A 26 -4.35 12.76 0.57
N ILE A 27 -3.59 12.40 -0.46
CA ILE A 27 -3.21 13.30 -1.55
C ILE A 27 -4.45 13.70 -2.36
N ALA A 28 -5.31 12.74 -2.69
CA ALA A 28 -6.57 13.01 -3.41
C ALA A 28 -7.52 13.93 -2.62
N GLU A 29 -7.54 13.81 -1.30
CA GLU A 29 -8.31 14.68 -0.40
C GLU A 29 -7.59 15.99 -0.02
N GLY A 30 -6.39 16.23 -0.54
CA GLY A 30 -5.59 17.44 -0.27
C GLY A 30 -5.02 17.53 1.14
N ARG A 31 -5.04 16.44 1.92
CA ARG A 31 -4.47 16.36 3.28
C ARG A 31 -2.95 16.19 3.28
N LEU A 32 -2.40 15.60 2.22
CA LEU A 32 -0.95 15.51 1.97
C LEU A 32 -0.64 16.09 0.60
N ILE A 33 0.58 16.61 0.43
CA ILE A 33 1.08 17.15 -0.83
C ILE A 33 2.30 16.32 -1.24
N ALA A 34 2.34 15.92 -2.52
CA ALA A 34 3.48 15.22 -3.08
C ALA A 34 4.67 16.19 -3.22
N LEU A 35 5.85 15.77 -2.76
CA LEU A 35 7.08 16.55 -2.80
C LEU A 35 8.11 15.87 -3.70
N LEU A 36 8.99 16.67 -4.31
CA LEU A 36 10.14 16.20 -5.09
C LEU A 36 9.77 15.26 -6.26
N GLU A 37 8.59 15.43 -6.88
CA GLU A 37 8.12 14.53 -7.96
C GLU A 37 9.06 14.49 -9.16
N GLY A 38 9.87 15.53 -9.42
CA GLY A 38 10.88 15.54 -10.48
C GLY A 38 12.09 14.62 -10.25
N GLU A 39 12.37 14.29 -8.99
CA GLU A 39 13.47 13.40 -8.57
C GLU A 39 12.98 11.97 -8.30
N LYS A 40 11.68 11.72 -8.49
CA LYS A 40 11.06 10.44 -8.19
C LYS A 40 11.46 9.39 -9.23
N ILE A 41 12.17 8.38 -8.77
CA ILE A 41 12.56 7.24 -9.61
C ILE A 41 11.31 6.38 -9.85
N GLY A 42 10.61 6.62 -10.96
CA GLY A 42 9.34 5.95 -11.29
C GLY A 42 9.44 4.45 -11.58
N ASN A 43 10.65 3.86 -11.55
CA ASN A 43 10.91 2.49 -11.95
C ASN A 43 11.57 1.63 -10.86
N SER A 44 11.43 2.03 -9.60
CA SER A 44 11.64 1.12 -8.47
C SER A 44 10.52 0.08 -8.53
N GLY A 45 10.84 -1.12 -9.01
CA GLY A 45 9.88 -2.19 -9.33
C GLY A 45 8.67 -2.20 -8.39
N ARG A 46 7.47 -2.12 -8.99
CA ARG A 46 6.16 -2.11 -8.30
C ARG A 46 6.22 -2.89 -7.01
N GLU A 47 5.82 -2.27 -5.90
CA GLU A 47 5.72 -2.91 -4.59
C GLU A 47 4.81 -4.15 -4.71
N GLN A 48 5.42 -5.31 -4.98
CA GLN A 48 4.67 -6.54 -5.24
C GLN A 48 4.07 -7.00 -3.91
N ILE A 49 2.76 -6.81 -3.78
CA ILE A 49 2.01 -7.37 -2.66
C ILE A 49 1.67 -8.81 -2.99
N ASN A 50 2.18 -9.73 -2.17
CA ASN A 50 2.00 -11.17 -2.36
C ASN A 50 1.16 -11.75 -1.22
N ALA A 51 0.21 -12.62 -1.55
CA ALA A 51 -0.45 -13.46 -0.58
C ALA A 51 0.36 -14.76 -0.37
N VAL A 52 0.94 -14.94 0.81
CA VAL A 52 1.80 -16.10 1.13
C VAL A 52 1.03 -17.08 2.01
N TYR A 53 0.94 -18.34 1.59
CA TYR A 53 0.27 -19.43 2.31
C TYR A 53 0.96 -20.77 2.04
N TYR A 54 0.81 -21.73 2.97
CA TYR A 54 1.38 -23.06 2.80
C TYR A 54 0.66 -23.85 1.70
N LYS A 55 1.45 -24.51 0.85
CA LYS A 55 0.94 -25.48 -0.12
C LYS A 55 0.74 -26.84 0.57
N SER A 56 -0.33 -26.99 1.35
CA SER A 56 -0.81 -28.33 1.69
C SER A 56 -1.42 -28.97 0.44
N SER A 57 -1.40 -30.30 0.35
CA SER A 57 -1.81 -31.09 -0.83
C SER A 57 -3.21 -30.73 -1.38
N SER A 58 -4.05 -30.10 -0.56
CA SER A 58 -5.20 -29.28 -0.98
C SER A 58 -5.18 -27.93 -0.27
N VAL A 59 -5.33 -26.82 -0.99
CA VAL A 59 -5.61 -25.51 -0.39
C VAL A 59 -6.99 -25.60 0.25
N ALA A 60 -7.10 -25.26 1.54
CA ALA A 60 -8.39 -25.28 2.21
C ALA A 60 -9.34 -24.30 1.49
N LYS A 61 -10.58 -24.72 1.19
CA LYS A 61 -11.57 -23.91 0.45
C LYS A 61 -11.75 -22.48 1.00
N ARG A 62 -11.60 -22.30 2.32
CA ARG A 62 -11.65 -20.99 2.99
C ARG A 62 -10.54 -20.03 2.55
N ILE A 63 -9.35 -20.53 2.24
CA ILE A 63 -8.20 -19.73 1.78
C ILE A 63 -8.47 -19.29 0.34
N SER A 64 -8.82 -20.20 -0.56
CA SER A 64 -9.17 -19.86 -1.94
C SER A 64 -10.31 -18.84 -1.99
N ALA A 65 -11.40 -19.07 -1.25
CA ALA A 65 -12.52 -18.13 -1.19
C ALA A 65 -12.10 -16.73 -0.70
N PHE A 66 -11.16 -16.63 0.24
CA PHE A 66 -10.64 -15.35 0.70
C PHE A 66 -9.76 -14.66 -0.35
N ILE A 67 -8.89 -15.41 -1.02
CA ILE A 67 -8.05 -14.89 -2.11
C ILE A 67 -8.92 -14.37 -3.26
N ASP A 68 -9.91 -15.15 -3.69
CA ASP A 68 -10.84 -14.77 -4.76
C ASP A 68 -11.65 -13.51 -4.40
N PHE A 69 -11.96 -13.33 -3.10
CA PHE A 69 -12.67 -12.15 -2.60
C PHE A 69 -11.80 -10.90 -2.53
N ILE A 70 -10.54 -11.03 -2.07
CA ILE A 70 -9.67 -9.88 -1.80
C ILE A 70 -8.92 -9.40 -3.05
N GLN A 71 -8.59 -10.31 -3.97
CA GLN A 71 -7.83 -10.01 -5.20
C GLN A 71 -8.44 -8.87 -6.02
N PRO A 72 -9.76 -8.83 -6.34
CA PRO A 72 -10.34 -7.72 -7.10
C PRO A 72 -10.49 -6.41 -6.29
N LYS A 73 -10.29 -6.44 -4.96
CA LYS A 73 -10.45 -5.29 -4.06
C LYS A 73 -9.13 -4.61 -3.70
N LEU A 74 -8.01 -5.21 -4.06
CA LEU A 74 -6.68 -4.63 -3.90
C LEU A 74 -6.44 -3.64 -5.05
N ASP A 75 -6.76 -2.37 -4.82
CA ASP A 75 -6.29 -1.25 -5.66
C ASP A 75 -4.98 -0.71 -5.09
N LEU A 76 -3.94 -0.71 -5.91
CA LEU A 76 -2.57 -0.29 -5.57
C LEU A 76 -2.27 1.12 -6.10
#